data_AF-A0A1C5YSP1-F1
#
_entry.id   AF-A0A1C5YSP1-F1
#
_cell.length_a   1.000
_cell.length_b   1.000
_cell.length_c   1.000
_cell.angle_alpha   90.00
_cell.angle_beta   90.00
_cell.angle_gamma   90.00
#
_symmetry.space_group_name_H-M   'P 1'
#
loop_
_entity.id
_entity.type
_entity.pdbx_description
1 polymer ?
#
loop_
_entity_poly.entity_id
_entity_poly.type
_entity_poly.pdbx_seq_one_letter_code
_entity_poly.pdbx_strand_id
1 'polypeptide(L)'
;MSEYTRHFNDCDAVPIKVNRVFDSCSDKDCVTGVQVNLDCKLPPEIAIVKSRCITVSDVCMNVEEIPFNKGFFSVDLTFSLDVQLLGYEKACGDPVILTGTATVSKNCILYGSETNSKTFYSDGTSIGTTGSCCNTINPPSAAVQVVSPIVLEAKIVKGCQHCDCGCSESSEFQLPPPRPQRDVVLTLGLFYVVELTRPVTIMVPTYNYTIPQKECCADMASPCEIFDKIKFPVEEFSPSKLENNNNCGCTYPAERSISQDDCGCQDI
;
A
#
# COMPACT_ATOMS: atom_id res chain seq x y z
N MET A 1 -5.55 -29.13 46.98
CA MET A 1 -5.66 -30.45 46.34
C MET A 1 -4.91 -30.33 45.02
N SER A 2 -3.72 -30.92 45.00
CA SER A 2 -2.71 -30.87 43.94
C SER A 2 -2.80 -32.12 43.07
N GLU A 3 -2.94 -31.98 41.76
CA GLU A 3 -2.60 -33.01 40.76
C GLU A 3 -2.02 -32.27 39.53
N TYR A 4 -0.69 -32.16 39.42
CA TYR A 4 0.21 -33.02 38.63
C TYR A 4 -0.01 -32.98 37.10
N THR A 5 0.58 -31.94 36.50
CA THR A 5 1.65 -32.03 35.48
C THR A 5 1.45 -32.96 34.27
N ARG A 6 1.22 -32.34 33.11
CA ARG A 6 1.92 -32.74 31.87
C ARG A 6 2.86 -31.62 31.46
N HIS A 7 4.15 -31.85 31.68
CA HIS A 7 5.25 -31.04 31.16
C HIS A 7 5.21 -31.05 29.63
N PHE A 8 4.78 -29.95 29.03
CA PHE A 8 5.41 -29.45 27.81
C PHE A 8 6.32 -28.30 28.26
N ASN A 9 7.56 -28.28 27.78
CA ASN A 9 8.54 -27.24 28.12
C ASN A 9 7.90 -25.86 28.05
N ASP A 10 7.88 -25.15 29.18
CA ASP A 10 7.49 -23.74 29.26
C ASP A 10 8.49 -22.96 28.42
N CYS A 11 8.14 -22.68 27.17
CA CYS A 11 8.74 -21.57 26.46
C CYS A 11 8.24 -20.31 27.15
N ASP A 12 9.12 -19.59 27.85
CA ASP A 12 8.80 -18.28 28.44
C ASP A 12 8.12 -17.42 27.36
N ALA A 13 6.86 -17.05 27.57
CA ALA A 13 6.12 -16.24 26.62
C ALA A 13 6.28 -14.76 26.98
N VAL A 14 6.69 -13.94 26.02
CA VAL A 14 6.89 -12.49 26.23
C VAL A 14 5.70 -11.73 25.66
N PRO A 15 5.11 -10.79 26.43
CA PRO A 15 4.07 -9.91 25.92
C PRO A 15 4.66 -8.87 24.97
N ILE A 16 4.12 -8.76 23.76
CA ILE A 16 4.46 -7.71 22.80
C ILE A 16 3.20 -6.92 22.40
N LYS A 17 3.33 -5.60 22.30
CA LYS A 17 2.26 -4.71 21.83
C LYS A 17 2.36 -4.57 20.31
N VAL A 18 1.29 -4.91 19.60
CA VAL A 18 1.21 -4.86 18.13
C VAL A 18 -0.10 -4.24 17.68
N ASN A 19 -0.15 -3.72 16.45
CA ASN A 19 -1.40 -3.31 15.83
C ASN A 19 -2.00 -4.48 15.06
N ARG A 20 -3.09 -5.05 15.57
CA ARG A 20 -3.82 -6.13 14.90
C ARG A 20 -4.77 -5.53 13.88
N VAL A 21 -4.73 -6.03 12.64
CA VAL A 21 -5.76 -5.78 11.62
C VAL A 21 -7.03 -6.51 12.04
N PHE A 22 -8.13 -5.77 12.16
CA PHE A 22 -9.46 -6.32 12.49
C PHE A 22 -10.26 -6.65 11.24
N ASP A 23 -10.16 -5.77 10.24
CA ASP A 23 -10.81 -5.94 8.95
C ASP A 23 -10.07 -5.13 7.89
N SER A 24 -10.23 -5.53 6.64
CA SER A 24 -9.57 -4.90 5.49
C SER A 24 -10.38 -5.12 4.22
N CYS A 25 -10.39 -4.14 3.33
CA CYS A 25 -10.92 -4.29 1.98
C CYS A 25 -9.91 -3.81 0.93
N SER A 26 -9.97 -4.42 -0.25
CA SER A 26 -9.27 -3.95 -1.43
C SER A 26 -10.28 -3.59 -2.50
N ASP A 27 -10.05 -2.52 -3.25
CA ASP A 27 -10.94 -2.12 -4.32
C ASP A 27 -10.18 -1.80 -5.62
N LYS A 28 -10.87 -2.04 -6.74
CA LYS A 28 -10.48 -1.68 -8.10
C LYS A 28 -11.64 -0.91 -8.71
N ASP A 29 -11.51 0.40 -8.75
CA ASP A 29 -12.60 1.28 -9.12
C ASP A 29 -12.35 2.02 -10.44
N CYS A 30 -13.42 2.22 -11.21
CA CYS A 30 -13.43 2.98 -12.46
C CYS A 30 -14.24 4.25 -12.26
N VAL A 31 -13.56 5.33 -11.91
CA VAL A 31 -14.19 6.62 -11.59
C VAL A 31 -14.28 7.47 -12.85
N THR A 32 -15.48 7.57 -13.40
CA THR A 32 -15.78 8.43 -14.55
C THR A 32 -16.16 9.83 -14.09
N GLY A 33 -15.90 10.85 -14.91
CA GLY A 33 -16.44 12.18 -14.63
C GLY A 33 -15.59 13.02 -13.67
N VAL A 34 -14.33 12.64 -13.45
CA VAL A 34 -13.43 13.35 -12.53
C VAL A 34 -13.01 14.67 -13.15
N GLN A 35 -13.54 15.78 -12.63
CA GLN A 35 -13.19 17.12 -13.10
C GLN A 35 -11.79 17.51 -12.64
N VAL A 36 -10.99 18.03 -13.56
CA VAL A 36 -9.64 18.55 -13.28
C VAL A 36 -9.74 20.05 -13.05
N ASN A 37 -9.33 20.50 -11.87
CA ASN A 37 -9.11 21.91 -11.55
C ASN A 37 -7.75 22.32 -12.11
N LEU A 38 -7.74 22.84 -13.34
CA LEU A 38 -6.52 23.32 -13.97
C LEU A 38 -6.00 24.58 -13.27
N ASP A 39 -4.68 24.67 -13.11
CA ASP A 39 -4.03 25.85 -12.50
C ASP A 39 -4.17 27.08 -13.40
N CYS A 40 -4.32 26.86 -14.70
CA CYS A 40 -4.53 27.87 -15.72
C CYS A 40 -5.79 27.57 -16.53
N LYS A 41 -6.46 28.62 -17.04
CA LYS A 41 -7.62 28.44 -17.92
C LYS A 41 -7.23 27.65 -19.16
N LEU A 42 -8.08 26.71 -19.57
CA LEU A 42 -7.88 25.94 -20.79
C LEU A 42 -7.90 26.88 -22.02
N PRO A 43 -6.81 26.95 -22.81
CA PRO A 43 -6.78 27.81 -23.99
C PRO A 43 -7.86 27.40 -25.00
N PRO A 44 -8.54 28.36 -25.67
CA PRO A 44 -9.67 28.06 -26.55
C PRO A 44 -9.26 27.28 -27.81
N GLU A 45 -7.99 27.34 -28.22
CA GLU A 45 -7.46 26.64 -29.39
C GLU A 45 -7.30 25.13 -29.15
N ILE A 46 -7.16 24.69 -27.90
CA ILE A 46 -6.96 23.28 -27.58
C ILE A 46 -8.22 22.47 -27.90
N ALA A 47 -8.08 21.44 -28.72
CA ALA A 47 -9.17 20.55 -29.13
C ALA A 47 -9.03 19.14 -28.54
N ILE A 48 -7.80 18.70 -28.27
CA ILE A 48 -7.49 17.35 -27.80
C ILE A 48 -6.67 17.46 -26.51
N VAL A 49 -7.00 16.65 -25.52
CA VAL A 49 -6.23 16.54 -24.28
C VAL A 49 -5.83 15.09 -24.09
N LYS A 50 -4.58 14.86 -23.72
CA LYS A 50 -4.06 13.54 -23.36
C LYS A 50 -3.42 13.60 -21.97
N SER A 51 -3.49 12.51 -21.23
CA SER A 51 -2.76 12.39 -19.97
C SER A 51 -1.26 12.27 -20.22
N ARG A 52 -0.48 12.88 -19.33
CA ARG A 52 0.98 12.73 -19.28
C ARG A 52 1.40 11.96 -18.04
N CYS A 53 0.93 12.42 -16.88
CA CYS A 53 1.27 11.87 -15.58
C CYS A 53 0.12 12.13 -14.62
N ILE A 54 -0.12 11.19 -13.70
CA ILE A 54 -1.04 11.37 -12.59
C ILE A 54 -0.45 10.70 -11.35
N THR A 55 -0.52 11.39 -10.21
CA THR A 55 -0.02 10.89 -8.92
C THR A 55 -1.00 11.23 -7.81
N VAL A 56 -1.06 10.38 -6.78
CA VAL A 56 -1.78 10.71 -5.54
C VAL A 56 -0.84 11.57 -4.70
N SER A 57 -1.23 12.80 -4.42
CA SER A 57 -0.47 13.72 -3.58
C SER A 57 -0.80 13.54 -2.10
N ASP A 58 -2.07 13.30 -1.78
CA ASP A 58 -2.52 13.07 -0.41
C ASP A 58 -3.78 12.19 -0.37
N VAL A 59 -4.01 11.53 0.77
CA VAL A 59 -5.25 10.81 1.07
C VAL A 59 -5.75 11.24 2.44
N CYS A 60 -6.82 12.02 2.45
CA CYS A 60 -7.51 12.39 3.67
C CYS A 60 -8.48 11.26 4.07
N MET A 61 -8.48 10.89 5.34
CA MET A 61 -9.28 9.79 5.88
C MET A 61 -10.06 10.25 7.11
N ASN A 62 -11.34 9.87 7.19
CA ASN A 62 -12.19 10.06 8.36
C ASN A 62 -12.81 8.73 8.78
N VAL A 63 -12.82 8.42 10.08
CA VAL A 63 -13.30 7.15 10.63
C VAL A 63 -14.40 7.43 11.65
N GLU A 64 -15.61 6.96 11.36
CA GLU A 64 -16.80 7.20 12.19
C GLU A 64 -17.53 5.91 12.53
N GLU A 65 -18.05 5.81 13.75
CA GLU A 65 -18.88 4.68 14.18
C GLU A 65 -20.26 4.71 13.51
N ILE A 66 -20.74 3.55 13.08
CA ILE A 66 -22.08 3.42 12.51
C ILE A 66 -23.10 3.16 13.63
N PRO A 67 -24.20 3.94 13.72
CA PRO A 67 -25.11 3.90 14.88
C PRO A 67 -25.87 2.57 15.05
N PHE A 68 -26.09 1.81 13.99
CA PHE A 68 -26.92 0.59 14.02
C PHE A 68 -26.12 -0.72 14.02
N ASN A 69 -24.81 -0.68 13.75
CA ASN A 69 -23.99 -1.87 13.63
C ASN A 69 -22.74 -1.76 14.51
N LYS A 70 -22.84 -2.27 15.74
CA LYS A 70 -21.80 -2.11 16.76
C LYS A 70 -20.48 -2.71 16.27
N GLY A 71 -19.41 -1.96 16.49
CA GLY A 71 -18.06 -2.34 16.09
C GLY A 71 -17.74 -2.19 14.60
N PHE A 72 -18.68 -1.69 13.79
CA PHE A 72 -18.41 -1.29 12.40
C PHE A 72 -18.21 0.23 12.29
N PHE A 73 -17.27 0.60 11.43
CA PHE A 73 -16.87 1.98 11.20
C PHE A 73 -16.99 2.29 9.71
N SER A 74 -17.50 3.48 9.38
CA SER A 74 -17.40 4.07 8.05
C SER A 74 -16.04 4.74 7.93
N VAL A 75 -15.31 4.40 6.88
CA VAL A 75 -14.04 5.04 6.51
C VAL A 75 -14.28 5.83 5.24
N ASP A 76 -14.31 7.16 5.37
CA ASP A 76 -14.41 8.07 4.24
C ASP A 76 -13.02 8.45 3.76
N LEU A 77 -12.76 8.26 2.47
CA LEU A 77 -11.49 8.49 1.81
C LEU A 77 -11.64 9.62 0.81
N THR A 78 -10.72 10.56 0.82
CA THR A 78 -10.63 11.61 -0.19
C THR A 78 -9.22 11.65 -0.75
N PHE A 79 -9.08 11.17 -1.98
CA PHE A 79 -7.82 11.15 -2.73
C PHE A 79 -7.63 12.51 -3.41
N SER A 80 -6.52 13.17 -3.11
CA SER A 80 -6.03 14.34 -3.83
C SER A 80 -5.02 13.90 -4.88
N LEU A 81 -5.26 14.30 -6.12
CA LEU A 81 -4.52 13.87 -7.29
C LEU A 81 -3.86 15.06 -7.97
N ASP A 82 -2.57 14.93 -8.26
CA ASP A 82 -1.85 15.87 -9.11
C ASP A 82 -1.87 15.34 -10.54
N VAL A 83 -2.33 16.19 -11.46
CA VAL A 83 -2.60 15.81 -12.85
C VAL A 83 -1.75 16.65 -13.78
N GLN A 84 -1.03 16.00 -14.68
CA GLN A 84 -0.36 16.62 -15.82
C GLN A 84 -0.94 16.11 -17.13
N LEU A 85 -1.27 17.05 -18.01
CA LEU A 85 -1.91 16.79 -19.29
C LEU A 85 -1.13 17.47 -20.42
N LEU A 86 -1.33 16.97 -21.63
CA LEU A 86 -0.86 17.56 -22.87
C LEU A 86 -2.08 18.02 -23.67
N GLY A 87 -2.20 19.32 -23.87
CA GLY A 87 -3.20 19.94 -24.75
C GLY A 87 -2.66 20.12 -26.15
N TYR A 88 -3.42 19.71 -27.16
CA TYR A 88 -3.11 19.90 -28.57
C TYR A 88 -4.22 20.69 -29.27
N GLU A 89 -3.84 21.67 -30.10
CA GLU A 89 -4.75 22.34 -31.04
C GLU A 89 -5.18 21.38 -32.17
N LYS A 90 -4.22 20.61 -32.69
CA LYS A 90 -4.41 19.60 -33.73
C LYS A 90 -3.57 18.37 -33.44
N ALA A 91 -3.96 17.21 -33.97
CA ALA A 91 -3.37 15.91 -33.63
C ALA A 91 -1.84 15.80 -33.80
N CYS A 92 -1.24 16.64 -34.66
CA CYS A 92 0.21 16.66 -34.94
C CYS A 92 0.90 17.98 -34.54
N GLY A 93 0.30 18.78 -33.65
CA GLY A 93 0.90 20.02 -33.15
C GLY A 93 1.82 19.82 -31.94
N ASP A 94 2.56 20.86 -31.59
CA ASP A 94 3.33 20.90 -30.34
C ASP A 94 2.37 21.01 -29.14
N PRO A 95 2.52 20.16 -28.12
CA PRO A 95 1.61 20.18 -26.97
C PRO A 95 1.92 21.33 -26.02
N VAL A 96 0.88 21.89 -25.44
CA VAL A 96 0.96 22.73 -24.24
C VAL A 96 0.82 21.84 -23.01
N ILE A 97 1.74 21.95 -22.06
CA ILE A 97 1.64 21.25 -20.79
C ILE A 97 0.62 21.97 -19.93
N LEU A 98 -0.36 21.22 -19.43
CA LEU A 98 -1.38 21.70 -18.51
C LEU A 98 -1.22 20.95 -17.19
N THR A 99 -1.27 21.68 -16.09
CA THR A 99 -1.24 21.13 -14.73
C THR A 99 -2.54 21.44 -14.02
N GLY A 100 -2.90 20.58 -13.08
CA GLY A 100 -4.06 20.79 -12.25
C GLY A 100 -4.19 19.71 -11.18
N THR A 101 -5.24 19.85 -10.39
CA THR A 101 -5.57 18.91 -9.32
C THR A 101 -6.94 18.30 -9.55
N ALA A 102 -7.14 17.09 -9.03
CA ALA A 102 -8.44 16.43 -9.03
C ALA A 102 -8.67 15.74 -7.69
N THR A 103 -9.94 15.62 -7.32
CA THR A 103 -10.33 14.98 -6.05
C THR A 103 -11.30 13.85 -6.33
N VAL A 104 -11.08 12.71 -5.68
CA VAL A 104 -11.99 11.56 -5.72
C VAL A 104 -12.31 11.13 -4.31
N SER A 105 -13.59 11.02 -3.98
CA SER A 105 -14.04 10.53 -2.68
C SER A 105 -14.64 9.13 -2.79
N LYS A 106 -14.32 8.28 -1.81
CA LYS A 106 -14.81 6.91 -1.66
C LYS A 106 -15.18 6.66 -0.20
N ASN A 107 -16.05 5.70 0.05
CA ASN A 107 -16.32 5.24 1.40
C ASN A 107 -16.32 3.71 1.46
N CYS A 108 -15.99 3.17 2.62
CA CYS A 108 -16.14 1.74 2.90
C CYS A 108 -16.54 1.52 4.35
N ILE A 109 -17.10 0.35 4.65
CA ILE A 109 -17.50 -0.02 6.00
C ILE A 109 -16.68 -1.24 6.40
N LEU A 110 -15.95 -1.13 7.51
CA LEU A 110 -15.06 -2.17 8.02
C LEU A 110 -15.32 -2.43 9.49
N TYR A 111 -15.12 -3.68 9.92
CA TYR A 111 -15.21 -4.04 11.32
C TYR A 111 -13.95 -3.63 12.09
N GLY A 112 -14.13 -2.80 13.11
CA GLY A 112 -13.07 -2.24 13.94
C GLY A 112 -13.07 -2.74 15.38
N SER A 113 -13.82 -3.79 15.71
CA SER A 113 -14.13 -4.29 17.08
C SER A 113 -15.22 -3.53 17.84
N GLU A 114 -15.91 -4.26 18.72
CA GLU A 114 -16.97 -3.74 19.61
C GLU A 114 -16.43 -3.04 20.88
N THR A 115 -15.11 -2.95 21.08
CA THR A 115 -14.54 -2.46 22.34
C THR A 115 -14.58 -0.94 22.43
N ASN A 116 -15.38 -0.42 23.37
CA ASN A 116 -15.49 1.02 23.68
C ASN A 116 -14.47 1.49 24.76
N SER A 117 -13.27 0.92 24.76
CA SER A 117 -12.24 1.27 25.75
C SER A 117 -11.56 2.59 25.40
N LYS A 118 -11.34 3.45 26.41
CA LYS A 118 -10.55 4.68 26.28
C LYS A 118 -9.09 4.40 26.65
N THR A 119 -8.16 4.83 25.81
CA THR A 119 -6.72 4.72 26.01
C THR A 119 -6.13 6.10 26.17
N PHE A 120 -5.45 6.33 27.28
CA PHE A 120 -4.76 7.58 27.58
C PHE A 120 -3.25 7.31 27.61
N TYR A 121 -2.48 8.22 27.01
CA TYR A 121 -1.02 8.16 27.04
C TYR A 121 -0.49 9.24 27.99
N SER A 122 0.56 8.90 28.75
CA SER A 122 1.21 9.82 29.69
C SER A 122 1.97 10.95 28.99
N ASP A 123 2.29 10.78 27.71
CA ASP A 123 2.92 11.81 26.86
C ASP A 123 1.92 12.83 26.29
N GLY A 124 0.63 12.70 26.64
CA GLY A 124 -0.43 13.58 26.17
C GLY A 124 -0.96 13.22 24.78
N THR A 125 -0.48 12.15 24.15
CA THR A 125 -1.04 11.65 22.89
C THR A 125 -2.47 11.20 23.13
N SER A 126 -3.43 11.80 22.42
CA SER A 126 -4.82 11.36 22.43
C SER A 126 -5.11 10.52 21.19
N ILE A 127 -5.64 9.30 21.38
CA ILE A 127 -6.27 8.55 20.29
C ILE A 127 -7.74 8.97 20.24
N GLY A 128 -8.19 9.50 19.09
CA GLY A 128 -9.57 9.90 18.87
C GLY A 128 -9.79 11.42 18.89
N THR A 129 -10.92 11.84 18.34
CA THR A 129 -11.35 13.23 18.33
C THR A 129 -11.98 13.57 19.67
N THR A 130 -11.45 14.60 20.34
CA THR A 130 -12.09 15.15 21.55
C THR A 130 -13.31 15.94 21.11
N GLY A 131 -14.46 15.29 21.01
CA GLY A 131 -15.75 15.98 20.88
C GLY A 131 -16.01 16.88 22.08
N SER A 132 -16.83 17.92 21.89
CA SER A 132 -17.13 18.97 22.87
C SER A 132 -17.85 18.52 24.14
N CYS A 133 -18.16 17.23 24.30
CA CYS A 133 -18.85 16.68 25.47
C CYS A 133 -18.34 15.26 25.78
N CYS A 134 -17.32 15.10 26.64
CA CYS A 134 -16.95 13.89 27.42
C CYS A 134 -16.89 12.50 26.73
N ASN A 135 -17.09 12.41 25.42
CA ASN A 135 -17.22 11.20 24.62
C ASN A 135 -15.98 11.06 23.72
N THR A 136 -14.81 10.90 24.33
CA THR A 136 -13.64 10.42 23.59
C THR A 136 -13.90 8.97 23.20
N ILE A 137 -14.32 8.75 21.97
CA ILE A 137 -14.37 7.44 21.34
C ILE A 137 -12.97 7.21 20.77
N ASN A 138 -12.39 6.02 21.00
CA ASN A 138 -11.14 5.62 20.37
C ASN A 138 -11.49 4.86 19.09
N PRO A 139 -11.61 5.52 17.92
CA PRO A 139 -11.79 4.79 16.67
C PRO A 139 -10.56 3.91 16.39
N PRO A 140 -10.73 2.82 15.64
CA PRO A 140 -9.60 2.07 15.11
C PRO A 140 -8.76 2.97 14.20
N SER A 141 -7.48 2.68 14.10
CA SER A 141 -6.59 3.38 13.18
C SER A 141 -6.79 2.84 11.77
N ALA A 142 -7.14 3.72 10.83
CA ALA A 142 -7.23 3.39 9.42
C ALA A 142 -5.89 3.58 8.72
N ALA A 143 -5.56 2.67 7.81
CA ALA A 143 -4.43 2.80 6.89
C ALA A 143 -4.92 2.56 5.46
N VAL A 144 -4.44 3.38 4.52
CA VAL A 144 -4.67 3.19 3.08
C VAL A 144 -3.35 2.99 2.36
N GLN A 145 -3.30 1.96 1.54
CA GLN A 145 -2.26 1.73 0.55
C GLN A 145 -2.85 1.96 -0.83
N VAL A 146 -2.26 2.87 -1.62
CA VAL A 146 -2.77 3.25 -2.94
C VAL A 146 -1.66 3.21 -3.97
N VAL A 147 -1.99 2.72 -5.16
CA VAL A 147 -1.09 2.72 -6.32
C VAL A 147 -1.39 3.93 -7.20
N SER A 148 -0.41 4.39 -7.98
CA SER A 148 -0.60 5.45 -8.98
C SER A 148 -1.83 5.15 -9.88
N PRO A 149 -2.78 6.10 -10.00
CA PRO A 149 -3.98 5.92 -10.82
C PRO A 149 -3.64 5.72 -12.29
N ILE A 150 -4.55 5.07 -13.01
CA ILE A 150 -4.47 4.92 -14.47
C ILE A 150 -5.49 5.85 -15.12
N VAL A 151 -5.04 6.77 -15.98
CA VAL A 151 -5.98 7.58 -16.79
C VAL A 151 -6.46 6.73 -17.97
N LEU A 152 -7.75 6.38 -17.95
CA LEU A 152 -8.40 5.57 -18.99
C LEU A 152 -8.94 6.45 -20.13
N GLU A 153 -9.40 7.64 -19.81
CA GLU A 153 -9.92 8.62 -20.77
C GLU A 153 -9.62 10.04 -20.28
N ALA A 154 -9.30 10.95 -21.20
CA ALA A 154 -9.25 12.39 -20.95
C ALA A 154 -10.04 13.11 -22.05
N LYS A 155 -11.02 13.95 -21.67
CA LYS A 155 -11.84 14.70 -22.62
C LYS A 155 -12.14 16.11 -22.16
N ILE A 156 -12.38 16.99 -23.13
CA ILE A 156 -12.83 18.35 -22.87
C ILE A 156 -14.36 18.36 -22.93
N VAL A 157 -14.99 18.83 -21.86
CA VAL A 157 -16.43 19.02 -21.77
C VAL A 157 -16.74 20.52 -21.83
N LYS A 158 -17.83 20.88 -22.51
CA LYS A 158 -18.33 22.27 -22.55
C LYS A 158 -19.47 22.40 -21.55
N GLY A 159 -19.22 23.09 -20.45
CA GLY A 159 -20.25 23.48 -19.50
C GLY A 159 -21.12 24.60 -20.07
N CYS A 160 -22.42 24.46 -19.88
CA CYS A 160 -23.38 25.53 -20.14
C CYS A 160 -23.56 26.30 -18.83
N GLN A 161 -23.11 27.56 -18.76
CA GLN A 161 -23.33 28.42 -17.59
C GLN A 161 -24.81 28.81 -17.40
N HIS A 162 -25.70 28.40 -18.31
CA HIS A 162 -27.11 28.78 -18.31
C HIS A 162 -28.04 27.63 -18.73
N CYS A 163 -27.84 26.46 -18.13
CA CYS A 163 -28.70 25.31 -18.37
C CYS A 163 -29.23 24.75 -17.04
N ASP A 164 -30.03 25.56 -16.34
CA ASP A 164 -31.20 25.03 -15.63
C ASP A 164 -32.27 24.97 -16.72
N CYS A 165 -32.55 23.78 -17.29
CA CYS A 165 -33.28 23.65 -18.55
C CYS A 165 -34.78 23.98 -18.41
N GLY A 166 -35.08 25.26 -18.28
CA GLY A 166 -36.33 25.90 -18.66
C GLY A 166 -36.02 26.89 -19.76
N CYS A 167 -36.00 26.43 -21.01
CA CYS A 167 -35.91 27.30 -22.18
C CYS A 167 -37.20 28.16 -22.26
N SER A 168 -37.26 29.25 -21.50
CA SER A 168 -38.24 30.31 -21.71
C SER A 168 -37.57 31.41 -22.51
N GLU A 169 -38.04 31.57 -23.74
CA GLU A 169 -37.81 32.75 -24.55
C GLU A 169 -38.12 34.00 -23.73
N SER A 170 -37.12 34.85 -23.48
CA SER A 170 -37.25 36.30 -23.35
C SER A 170 -36.01 36.87 -22.65
N SER A 171 -35.23 37.66 -23.37
CA SER A 171 -34.98 39.05 -23.01
C SER A 171 -33.92 39.66 -23.93
N GLU A 172 -34.31 40.76 -24.54
CA GLU A 172 -33.52 41.62 -25.43
C GLU A 172 -32.45 42.40 -24.65
N PHE A 173 -31.45 41.71 -24.11
CA PHE A 173 -30.27 42.38 -23.56
C PHE A 173 -29.01 41.78 -24.19
N GLN A 174 -28.37 42.57 -25.07
CA GLN A 174 -27.10 42.25 -25.71
C GLN A 174 -25.95 42.27 -24.68
N LEU A 175 -25.93 41.31 -23.76
CA LEU A 175 -24.66 40.85 -23.19
C LEU A 175 -23.99 39.94 -24.24
N PRO A 176 -22.66 40.05 -24.46
CA PRO A 176 -21.98 39.05 -25.27
C PRO A 176 -22.27 37.66 -24.69
N PRO A 177 -22.57 36.65 -25.53
CA PRO A 177 -22.93 35.33 -25.03
C PRO A 177 -21.86 34.86 -24.06
N PRO A 178 -22.23 34.37 -22.86
CA PRO A 178 -21.24 33.84 -21.92
C PRO A 178 -20.44 32.77 -22.66
N ARG A 179 -19.12 32.94 -22.71
CA ARG A 179 -18.25 31.96 -23.37
C ARG A 179 -18.46 30.62 -22.65
N PRO A 180 -18.75 29.53 -23.35
CA PRO A 180 -18.97 28.24 -22.71
C PRO A 180 -17.71 27.87 -21.92
N GLN A 181 -17.90 27.56 -20.64
CA GLN A 181 -16.81 27.11 -19.79
C GLN A 181 -16.33 25.75 -20.31
N ARG A 182 -15.03 25.60 -20.52
CA ARG A 182 -14.43 24.35 -21.01
C ARG A 182 -13.64 23.74 -19.86
N ASP A 183 -14.08 22.57 -19.43
CA ASP A 183 -13.46 21.84 -18.35
C ASP A 183 -12.88 20.53 -18.87
N VAL A 184 -11.81 20.05 -18.25
CA VAL A 184 -11.24 18.74 -18.55
C VAL A 184 -11.80 17.73 -17.56
N VAL A 185 -12.26 16.60 -18.08
CA VAL A 185 -12.82 15.50 -17.31
C VAL A 185 -12.06 14.23 -17.63
N LEU A 186 -11.71 13.48 -16.59
CA LEU A 186 -10.99 12.22 -16.68
C LEU A 186 -11.88 11.03 -16.30
N THR A 187 -11.54 9.88 -16.87
CA THR A 187 -11.95 8.57 -16.35
C THR A 187 -10.71 7.89 -15.78
N LEU A 188 -10.74 7.52 -14.50
CA LEU A 188 -9.60 7.00 -13.75
C LEU A 188 -9.84 5.55 -13.31
N GLY A 189 -8.82 4.72 -13.42
CA GLY A 189 -8.71 3.44 -12.72
C GLY A 189 -7.95 3.63 -11.41
N LEU A 190 -8.58 3.34 -10.27
CA LEU A 190 -8.01 3.43 -8.94
C LEU A 190 -7.83 2.04 -8.33
N PHE A 191 -6.72 1.85 -7.62
CA PHE A 191 -6.40 0.61 -6.89
C PHE A 191 -5.93 0.97 -5.50
N TYR A 192 -6.63 0.48 -4.48
CA TYR A 192 -6.28 0.75 -3.09
C TYR A 192 -6.71 -0.37 -2.15
N VAL A 193 -6.07 -0.43 -0.99
CA VAL A 193 -6.38 -1.31 0.13
C VAL A 193 -6.58 -0.47 1.38
N VAL A 194 -7.63 -0.73 2.13
CA VAL A 194 -7.98 -0.06 3.40
C VAL A 194 -7.94 -1.09 4.52
N GLU A 195 -7.31 -0.75 5.64
CA GLU A 195 -7.21 -1.62 6.82
C GLU A 195 -7.61 -0.86 8.09
N LEU A 196 -8.37 -1.51 8.97
CA LEU A 196 -8.62 -1.03 10.32
C LEU A 196 -7.78 -1.81 11.33
N THR A 197 -7.03 -1.09 12.16
CA THR A 197 -6.16 -1.69 13.17
C THR A 197 -6.46 -1.18 14.57
N ARG A 198 -6.24 -2.02 15.58
CA ARG A 198 -6.16 -1.59 16.98
C ARG A 198 -4.94 -2.17 17.68
N PRO A 199 -4.37 -1.43 18.64
CA PRO A 199 -3.30 -1.95 19.48
C PRO A 199 -3.80 -3.08 20.38
N VAL A 200 -3.12 -4.22 20.34
CA VAL A 200 -3.37 -5.38 21.20
C VAL A 200 -2.05 -5.88 21.79
N THR A 201 -2.13 -6.60 22.90
CA THR A 201 -0.98 -7.33 23.46
C THR A 201 -1.10 -8.79 23.09
N ILE A 202 -0.11 -9.34 22.40
CA ILE A 202 -0.02 -10.77 22.10
C ILE A 202 1.14 -11.41 22.86
N MET A 203 1.00 -12.69 23.20
CA MET A 203 2.06 -13.47 23.84
C MET A 203 2.82 -14.22 22.75
N VAL A 204 4.12 -13.97 22.63
CA VAL A 204 5.00 -14.67 21.68
C VAL A 204 5.86 -15.67 22.45
N PRO A 205 5.87 -16.96 22.06
CA PRO A 205 6.74 -17.94 22.68
C PRO A 205 8.20 -17.58 22.36
N THR A 206 9.04 -17.51 23.39
CA THR A 206 10.47 -17.32 23.17
C THR A 206 11.18 -18.65 23.11
N TYR A 207 12.19 -18.71 22.23
CA TYR A 207 13.22 -19.72 22.35
C TYR A 207 14.30 -19.15 23.28
N ASN A 208 14.88 -20.00 24.12
CA ASN A 208 16.09 -19.63 24.86
C ASN A 208 17.09 -19.04 23.87
N TYR A 209 17.61 -17.84 24.17
CA TYR A 209 18.70 -17.22 23.41
C TYR A 209 19.78 -18.28 23.15
N THR A 210 19.88 -18.77 21.92
CA THR A 210 21.04 -19.55 21.52
C THR A 210 22.15 -18.53 21.35
N ILE A 211 23.00 -18.40 22.38
CA ILE A 211 24.33 -17.84 22.19
C ILE A 211 24.93 -18.62 21.02
N PRO A 212 25.32 -17.97 19.90
CA PRO A 212 25.92 -18.67 18.79
C PRO A 212 27.14 -19.44 19.33
N GLN A 213 27.07 -20.77 19.36
CA GLN A 213 28.17 -21.60 19.86
C GLN A 213 29.35 -21.67 18.88
N LYS A 214 29.21 -21.07 17.69
CA LYS A 214 30.34 -20.80 16.83
C LYS A 214 31.15 -19.67 17.44
N GLU A 215 32.17 -20.03 18.21
CA GLU A 215 33.32 -19.17 18.40
C GLU A 215 33.89 -18.82 17.02
N CYS A 216 34.20 -17.55 16.78
CA CYS A 216 34.96 -17.19 15.60
C CYS A 216 36.32 -17.86 15.72
N CYS A 217 36.56 -18.92 14.94
CA CYS A 217 37.92 -19.40 14.70
C CYS A 217 38.65 -18.30 13.94
N ALA A 218 39.30 -17.40 14.68
CA ALA A 218 40.52 -16.79 14.18
C ALA A 218 41.57 -17.91 14.19
N ASP A 219 41.45 -18.87 13.27
CA ASP A 219 42.65 -19.54 12.80
C ASP A 219 43.61 -18.40 12.46
N MET A 220 44.82 -18.44 13.01
CA MET A 220 45.86 -17.42 12.80
C MET A 220 46.33 -17.34 11.34
N ALA A 221 45.51 -17.76 10.39
CA ALA A 221 45.63 -17.51 8.98
C ALA A 221 45.32 -16.03 8.71
N SER A 222 46.20 -15.38 7.95
CA SER A 222 45.97 -14.00 7.51
C SER A 222 44.62 -13.90 6.75
N PRO A 223 43.92 -12.75 6.76
CA PRO A 223 42.66 -12.57 6.03
C PRO A 223 42.74 -13.00 4.55
N CYS A 224 43.93 -12.92 3.95
CA CYS A 224 44.23 -13.35 2.60
C CYS A 224 44.19 -14.89 2.44
N GLU A 225 44.73 -15.65 3.40
CA GLU A 225 44.69 -17.12 3.36
C GLU A 225 43.28 -17.68 3.55
N ILE A 226 42.43 -16.97 4.29
CA ILE A 226 41.01 -17.31 4.42
C ILE A 226 40.30 -17.03 3.09
N PHE A 227 40.57 -15.88 2.46
CA PHE A 227 39.99 -15.51 1.17
C PHE A 227 40.41 -16.47 0.04
N ASP A 228 41.68 -16.92 0.02
CA ASP A 228 42.17 -17.90 -0.96
C ASP A 228 41.48 -19.27 -0.85
N LYS A 229 40.97 -19.63 0.34
CA LYS A 229 40.23 -20.88 0.57
C LYS A 229 38.74 -20.76 0.26
N ILE A 230 38.20 -19.54 0.17
CA ILE A 230 36.81 -19.32 -0.22
C ILE A 230 36.71 -19.58 -1.72
N LYS A 231 35.98 -20.64 -2.10
CA LYS A 231 35.67 -20.90 -3.51
C LYS A 231 34.89 -19.72 -4.06
N PHE A 232 35.30 -19.24 -5.23
CA PHE A 232 34.60 -18.17 -5.94
C PHE A 232 33.10 -18.53 -6.06
N PRO A 233 32.17 -17.69 -5.57
CA PRO A 233 30.75 -18.01 -5.57
C PRO A 233 30.17 -17.80 -6.98
N VAL A 234 30.51 -18.72 -7.89
CA VAL A 234 30.10 -18.67 -9.31
C VAL A 234 28.59 -18.54 -9.45
N GLU A 235 27.82 -19.14 -8.53
CA GLU A 235 26.34 -19.11 -8.53
C GLU A 235 25.75 -17.73 -8.21
N GLU A 236 26.44 -16.88 -7.44
CA GLU A 236 25.99 -15.49 -7.18
C GLU A 236 26.24 -14.57 -8.38
N PHE A 237 27.29 -14.85 -9.16
CA PHE A 237 27.66 -14.05 -10.34
C PHE A 237 27.10 -14.60 -11.65
N SER A 238 26.49 -15.77 -11.62
CA SER A 238 25.80 -16.38 -12.77
C SER A 238 24.45 -16.91 -12.30
N PRO A 239 23.47 -16.02 -12.02
CA PRO A 239 22.12 -16.44 -11.68
C PRO A 239 21.60 -17.34 -12.79
N SER A 240 21.27 -18.59 -12.41
CA SER A 240 20.81 -19.62 -13.33
C SER A 240 19.68 -19.09 -14.20
N LYS A 241 19.83 -19.22 -15.52
CA LYS A 241 18.72 -19.00 -16.46
C LYS A 241 17.59 -19.95 -16.05
N LEU A 242 16.40 -19.39 -15.90
CA LEU A 242 15.14 -20.14 -15.82
C LEU A 242 15.11 -21.19 -16.92
N GLU A 243 15.17 -22.47 -16.56
CA GLU A 243 14.62 -23.52 -17.41
C GLU A 243 13.62 -24.37 -16.61
N ASN A 244 12.39 -24.24 -17.08
CA ASN A 244 11.22 -25.04 -16.74
C ASN A 244 11.50 -26.53 -16.93
N ASN A 245 11.05 -27.32 -15.96
CA ASN A 245 10.38 -28.62 -16.13
C ASN A 245 10.96 -29.60 -17.15
N ASN A 246 11.49 -30.74 -16.67
CA ASN A 246 10.85 -32.06 -16.81
C ASN A 246 11.87 -33.19 -16.59
N ASN A 247 11.54 -34.04 -15.61
CA ASN A 247 11.85 -35.46 -15.50
C ASN A 247 12.60 -36.13 -16.67
N CYS A 248 13.80 -36.68 -16.44
CA CYS A 248 14.18 -37.98 -17.02
C CYS A 248 15.36 -38.60 -16.26
N GLY A 249 15.15 -39.80 -15.71
CA GLY A 249 16.18 -40.60 -15.06
C GLY A 249 17.19 -41.20 -16.04
N CYS A 250 18.40 -41.48 -15.54
CA CYS A 250 19.32 -42.55 -15.92
C CYS A 250 20.43 -42.64 -14.86
N THR A 251 20.37 -43.62 -13.94
CA THR A 251 21.22 -44.84 -13.92
C THR A 251 22.68 -44.58 -13.52
N TYR A 252 23.03 -44.94 -12.28
CA TYR A 252 24.41 -45.09 -11.81
C TYR A 252 25.02 -46.39 -12.35
N PRO A 253 26.27 -46.40 -12.87
CA PRO A 253 27.09 -47.60 -12.92
C PRO A 253 27.90 -47.74 -11.62
N ALA A 254 27.90 -48.96 -11.11
CA ALA A 254 28.60 -49.38 -9.89
C ALA A 254 30.10 -49.68 -10.11
N GLU A 255 30.77 -49.76 -8.97
CA GLU A 255 32.03 -50.47 -8.67
C GLU A 255 33.39 -49.80 -8.96
N ARG A 256 34.08 -49.43 -7.87
CA ARG A 256 35.34 -50.09 -7.48
C ARG A 256 35.53 -50.04 -5.97
N SER A 257 35.50 -51.22 -5.37
CA SER A 257 35.93 -51.53 -4.01
C SER A 257 37.45 -51.70 -3.96
N ILE A 258 38.13 -51.00 -3.06
CA ILE A 258 39.36 -51.47 -2.40
C ILE A 258 39.27 -51.08 -0.91
N SER A 259 39.63 -52.07 -0.11
CA SER A 259 39.51 -52.30 1.33
C SER A 259 40.36 -51.41 2.24
N GLN A 260 39.76 -51.04 3.38
CA GLN A 260 40.17 -51.21 4.78
C GLN A 260 41.64 -51.08 5.23
N ASP A 261 41.73 -50.43 6.40
CA ASP A 261 42.73 -50.46 7.46
C ASP A 261 43.96 -49.55 7.30
N ASP A 262 44.03 -48.49 8.14
CA ASP A 262 44.97 -48.43 9.28
C ASP A 262 45.06 -46.99 9.86
N CYS A 263 44.42 -46.74 11.01
CA CYS A 263 44.62 -45.53 11.82
C CYS A 263 44.56 -45.90 13.31
N GLY A 264 45.67 -46.36 13.89
CA GLY A 264 45.74 -46.52 15.35
C GLY A 264 47.12 -46.93 15.88
N CYS A 265 47.87 -45.95 16.39
CA CYS A 265 48.88 -46.01 17.47
C CYS A 265 49.20 -44.54 17.82
N GLN A 266 49.32 -44.06 19.06
CA GLN A 266 49.38 -44.62 20.41
C GLN A 266 49.25 -43.42 21.37
N ASP A 267 48.59 -43.60 22.52
CA ASP A 267 48.90 -42.87 23.75
C ASP A 267 48.92 -43.88 24.91
N ILE A 268 49.88 -43.69 25.81
CA ILE A 268 49.71 -43.94 27.25
C ILE A 268 49.20 -42.62 27.82
#